data_AF-A0A135L1B0-F1
#
_entry.id   AF-A0A135L1B0-F1
#
_cell.length_a   1.000
_cell.length_b   1.000
_cell.length_c   1.000
_cell.angle_alpha   90.00
_cell.angle_beta   90.00
_cell.angle_gamma   90.00
#
_symmetry.space_group_name_H-M   'P 1'
#
loop_
_entity.id
_entity.type
_entity.pdbx_description
1 polymer ?
#
loop_
_entity_poly.entity_id
_entity_poly.type
_entity_poly.pdbx_seq_one_letter_code
_entity_poly.pdbx_strand_id
1 'polypeptide(L)'
;MYQFIIEQLDKVLKLHQEKKKALLVVSNTKTKRVGLYQLKLTAAEKSKMIHKVNNNYDSKIAVIYNNMNKKLKEAGYKELINPFEANTKGEINGENWVKKSH
;
A
#
# COMPACT_ATOMS: atom_id res chain seq x y z
N MET A 1 10.02 -4.69 -21.35
CA MET A 1 8.79 -4.92 -20.55
C MET A 1 9.10 -5.38 -19.13
N TYR A 2 9.87 -6.45 -18.97
CA TYR A 2 10.22 -7.03 -17.67
C TYR A 2 10.88 -6.02 -16.71
N GLN A 3 11.88 -5.27 -17.20
CA GLN A 3 12.54 -4.22 -16.42
C GLN A 3 11.58 -3.12 -15.94
N PHE A 4 10.61 -2.71 -16.77
CA PHE A 4 9.59 -1.74 -16.37
C PHE A 4 8.76 -2.25 -15.18
N ILE A 5 8.35 -3.53 -15.20
CA ILE A 5 7.58 -4.12 -14.10
C ILE A 5 8.41 -4.15 -12.82
N ILE A 6 9.67 -4.56 -12.89
CA ILE A 6 10.59 -4.57 -11.72
C ILE A 6 10.71 -3.15 -11.13
N GLU A 7 10.96 -2.14 -11.96
CA GLU A 7 11.08 -0.74 -11.50
C GLU A 7 9.79 -0.22 -10.85
N GLN A 8 8.63 -0.65 -11.32
CA GLN A 8 7.35 -0.30 -10.70
C GLN A 8 7.14 -1.02 -9.37
N LEU A 9 7.52 -2.29 -9.26
CA LEU A 9 7.47 -3.05 -8.00
C LEU A 9 8.41 -2.46 -6.94
N ASP A 10 9.60 -2.02 -7.33
CA ASP A 10 10.51 -1.29 -6.43
C ASP A 10 9.89 0.01 -5.90
N LYS A 11 9.13 0.73 -6.74
CA LYS A 11 8.37 1.91 -6.29
C LYS A 11 7.29 1.53 -5.30
N VAL A 12 6.57 0.42 -5.49
CA VAL A 12 5.59 -0.07 -4.52
C VAL A 12 6.25 -0.37 -3.17
N LEU A 13 7.40 -1.04 -3.17
CA LEU A 13 8.14 -1.33 -1.94
C LEU A 13 8.55 -0.04 -1.20
N LYS A 14 9.06 0.95 -1.93
CA LYS A 14 9.41 2.27 -1.37
C LYS A 14 8.18 2.96 -0.76
N LEU A 15 7.07 3.03 -1.50
CA LEU A 15 5.82 3.63 -1.01
C LEU A 15 5.29 2.92 0.23
N HIS A 16 5.40 1.59 0.30
CA HIS A 16 4.99 0.83 1.47
C HIS A 16 5.85 1.12 2.70
N GLN A 17 7.18 1.25 2.52
CA GLN A 17 8.08 1.67 3.60
C GLN A 17 7.80 3.10 4.07
N GLU A 18 7.54 4.02 3.13
CA GLU A 18 7.15 5.39 3.45
C GLU A 18 5.82 5.45 4.20
N LYS A 19 4.82 4.65 3.79
CA LYS A 19 3.54 4.49 4.50
C LYS A 19 3.79 4.09 5.96
N LYS A 20 4.62 3.08 6.21
CA LYS A 20 4.96 2.63 7.58
C LYS A 20 5.60 3.76 8.40
N LYS A 21 6.55 4.49 7.81
CA LYS A 21 7.20 5.64 8.47
C LYS A 21 6.18 6.75 8.80
N ALA A 22 5.31 7.09 7.85
CA ALA A 22 4.27 8.10 8.03
C ALA A 22 3.28 7.71 9.15
N LEU A 23 2.84 6.45 9.18
CA LEU A 23 1.97 5.93 10.24
C LEU A 23 2.65 5.97 11.61
N LEU A 24 3.95 5.67 11.68
CA LEU A 24 4.72 5.78 12.92
C LEU A 24 4.80 7.23 13.42
N VAL A 25 4.99 8.20 12.51
CA VAL A 25 4.95 9.63 12.86
C VAL A 25 3.57 10.02 13.41
N VAL A 26 2.48 9.63 12.75
CA VAL A 26 1.12 9.89 13.25
C VAL A 26 0.89 9.21 14.61
N SER A 27 1.40 7.99 14.79
CA SER A 27 1.30 7.27 16.06
C SER A 27 2.03 7.99 17.19
N ASN A 28 3.21 8.55 16.92
CA ASN A 28 4.01 9.25 17.92
C ASN A 28 3.56 10.70 18.16
N THR A 29 2.70 11.24 17.30
CA THR A 29 2.18 12.61 17.43
C THR A 29 1.17 12.68 18.57
N LYS A 30 1.48 13.50 19.58
CA LYS A 30 0.64 13.72 20.78
C LYS A 30 -0.12 15.03 20.76
N THR A 31 0.39 16.02 20.03
CA THR A 31 -0.12 17.39 20.04
C THR A 31 -0.23 17.94 18.63
N LYS A 32 -1.23 18.79 18.40
CA LYS A 32 -1.36 19.62 17.20
C LYS A 32 -1.16 21.09 17.58
N ARG A 33 -0.63 21.86 16.63
CA ARG A 33 -0.56 23.32 16.76
C ARG A 33 -1.82 23.95 16.18
N VAL A 34 -2.44 24.85 16.92
CA VAL A 34 -3.58 25.67 16.48
C VAL A 34 -3.26 27.12 16.81
N GLY A 35 -2.84 27.88 15.80
CA GLY A 35 -2.29 29.23 15.98
C GLY A 35 -1.04 29.23 16.86
N LEU A 36 -1.13 29.92 18.00
CA LEU A 36 -0.07 30.00 19.02
C LEU A 36 -0.14 28.87 20.06
N TYR A 37 -1.20 28.07 20.07
CA TYR A 37 -1.45 27.06 21.11
C TYR A 37 -1.07 25.65 20.64
N GLN A 38 -0.64 24.81 21.59
CA GLN A 38 -0.47 23.37 21.42
C GLN A 38 -1.61 22.63 22.12
N LEU A 39 -2.41 21.90 21.36
CA LEU A 39 -3.54 21.12 21.88
C LEU A 39 -3.22 19.63 21.81
N LYS A 40 -3.67 18.86 22.79
CA LYS A 40 -3.59 17.40 22.73
C LYS A 40 -4.41 16.87 21.56
N LEU A 41 -3.85 15.91 20.83
CA LEU A 41 -4.54 15.24 19.75
C LEU A 41 -5.59 14.29 20.33
N THR A 42 -6.83 14.38 19.85
CA THR A 42 -7.87 13.42 20.25
C THR A 42 -7.70 12.10 19.51
N ALA A 43 -8.23 11.01 20.08
CA ALA A 43 -8.22 9.70 19.43
C ALA A 43 -8.94 9.72 18.06
N ALA A 44 -10.04 10.46 17.95
CA ALA A 44 -10.79 10.60 16.69
C ALA A 44 -9.97 11.31 15.61
N GLU A 45 -9.24 12.38 15.95
CA GLU A 45 -8.36 13.08 15.01
C GLU A 45 -7.19 12.19 14.57
N LYS A 46 -6.62 11.44 15.51
CA LYS A 46 -5.55 10.48 15.20
C LYS A 46 -6.03 9.40 14.23
N SER A 47 -7.23 8.86 14.45
CA SER A 47 -7.86 7.90 13.53
C SER A 47 -8.05 8.49 12.13
N LYS A 48 -8.54 9.73 12.04
CA LYS A 48 -8.67 10.44 10.75
C LYS A 48 -7.32 10.61 10.06
N MET A 49 -6.26 10.95 10.79
CA MET A 49 -4.91 11.07 10.24
C MET A 49 -4.38 9.72 9.72
N ILE A 50 -4.57 8.64 10.48
CA ILE A 50 -4.21 7.28 10.06
C ILE A 50 -4.96 6.89 8.79
N HIS A 51 -6.27 7.11 8.75
CA HIS A 51 -7.10 6.79 7.58
C HIS A 51 -6.66 7.59 6.35
N LYS A 52 -6.36 8.89 6.51
CA LYS A 52 -5.84 9.73 5.43
C LYS A 52 -4.50 9.24 4.90
N VAL A 53 -3.57 8.84 5.78
CA VAL A 53 -2.28 8.26 5.38
C VAL A 53 -2.50 6.96 4.62
N ASN A 54 -3.33 6.06 5.14
CA ASN A 54 -3.65 4.79 4.47
C ASN A 54 -4.19 5.02 3.06
N ASN A 55 -5.28 5.80 2.94
CA ASN A 55 -5.90 6.05 1.63
C ASN A 55 -4.92 6.67 0.64
N ASN A 56 -4.11 7.64 1.06
CA ASN A 56 -3.14 8.28 0.17
C ASN A 56 -2.11 7.29 -0.39
N TYR A 57 -1.51 6.45 0.45
CA TYR A 57 -0.52 5.47 -0.01
C TYR A 57 -1.16 4.30 -0.76
N ASP A 58 -2.33 3.84 -0.34
CA ASP A 58 -3.05 2.74 -0.99
C ASP A 58 -3.50 3.14 -2.40
N SER A 59 -4.02 4.36 -2.59
CA SER A 59 -4.34 4.88 -3.92
C SER A 59 -3.10 5.00 -4.82
N LYS A 60 -1.95 5.45 -4.29
CA LYS A 60 -0.70 5.52 -5.07
C LYS A 60 -0.24 4.14 -5.52
N ILE A 61 -0.31 3.14 -4.63
CA ILE A 61 0.05 1.76 -4.95
C ILE A 61 -0.92 1.19 -5.99
N ALA A 62 -2.23 1.38 -5.82
CA ALA A 62 -3.24 0.92 -6.78
C ALA A 62 -3.02 1.49 -8.19
N VAL A 63 -2.68 2.78 -8.31
CA VAL A 63 -2.34 3.40 -9.61
C VAL A 63 -1.14 2.71 -10.27
N ILE A 64 -0.13 2.30 -9.49
CA ILE A 64 1.02 1.58 -10.04
C ILE A 64 0.60 0.21 -10.58
N TYR A 65 -0.21 -0.55 -9.83
CA TYR A 65 -0.75 -1.83 -10.29
C TYR A 65 -1.61 -1.68 -11.55
N ASN A 66 -2.50 -0.68 -11.60
CA ASN A 66 -3.31 -0.41 -12.79
C ASN A 66 -2.46 -0.10 -14.02
N ASN A 67 -1.38 0.66 -13.86
CA ASN A 67 -0.45 0.96 -14.94
C ASN A 67 0.34 -0.27 -15.41
N MET A 68 0.75 -1.15 -14.48
CA MET A 68 1.39 -2.42 -14.82
C MET A 68 0.43 -3.35 -15.56
N ASN A 69 -0.81 -3.50 -15.06
CA ASN A 69 -1.83 -4.36 -15.65
C ASN A 69 -2.25 -3.88 -17.04
N LYS A 70 -2.32 -2.57 -17.27
CA LYS A 70 -2.54 -2.02 -18.62
C LYS A 70 -1.49 -2.51 -19.62
N LYS A 71 -0.20 -2.44 -19.26
CA LYS A 71 0.89 -2.91 -20.13
C LYS A 71 0.88 -4.43 -20.31
N LEU A 72 0.56 -5.18 -19.25
CA LEU A 72 0.44 -6.64 -19.32
C LEU A 72 -0.67 -7.06 -20.27
N LYS A 73 -1.83 -6.42 -20.17
CA LYS A 73 -2.97 -6.63 -21.07
C LYS A 73 -2.64 -6.29 -22.53
N GLU A 74 -1.95 -5.17 -22.76
CA GLU A 74 -1.48 -4.77 -24.10
C GLU A 74 -0.54 -5.82 -24.74
N ALA A 75 0.21 -6.56 -23.93
CA ALA A 75 1.09 -7.62 -24.39
C ALA A 75 0.49 -9.04 -24.27
N GLY A 76 -0.79 -9.17 -23.92
CA GLY A 76 -1.50 -10.47 -23.84
C GLY A 76 -1.23 -11.29 -22.58
N TYR A 77 -0.65 -10.71 -21.53
CA TYR A 77 -0.41 -11.39 -20.25
C TYR A 77 -1.56 -11.20 -19.26
N LYS A 78 -1.64 -12.10 -18.27
CA LYS A 78 -2.57 -11.99 -17.13
C LYS A 78 -2.22 -10.79 -16.24
N GLU A 79 -3.24 -10.28 -15.56
CA GLU A 79 -3.11 -9.16 -14.62
C GLU A 79 -2.41 -9.57 -13.32
N LEU A 80 -1.66 -8.63 -12.73
CA LEU A 80 -1.09 -8.74 -11.40
C LEU A 80 -2.14 -8.37 -10.36
N ILE A 81 -2.20 -9.17 -9.30
CA ILE A 81 -3.05 -8.92 -8.14
C ILE A 81 -2.29 -7.99 -7.19
N ASN A 82 -2.94 -6.92 -6.73
CA ASN A 82 -2.38 -6.01 -5.74
C ASN A 82 -2.57 -6.60 -4.32
N PRO A 83 -1.50 -7.01 -3.62
CA PRO A 83 -1.60 -7.62 -2.29
C PRO A 83 -1.93 -6.59 -1.19
N PHE A 84 -1.99 -5.30 -1.52
CA PHE A 84 -2.26 -4.22 -0.56
C PHE A 84 -3.70 -3.72 -0.60
N GLU A 85 -4.57 -4.26 -1.46
CA GLU A 85 -5.98 -3.88 -1.47
C GLU A 85 -6.78 -4.59 -0.36
N ALA A 86 -7.57 -3.81 0.37
CA ALA A 86 -8.36 -4.30 1.52
C ALA A 86 -9.51 -5.25 1.13
N ASN A 87 -9.84 -5.37 -0.15
CA ASN A 87 -10.86 -6.24 -0.73
C ASN A 87 -10.30 -7.57 -1.27
N THR A 88 -9.01 -7.89 -1.03
CA THR A 88 -8.46 -9.25 -1.25
C THR A 88 -8.97 -10.23 -0.19
N LYS A 89 -10.29 -10.30 -0.01
CA LYS A 89 -10.98 -11.38 0.70
C LYS A 89 -11.26 -12.50 -0.30
N GLY A 90 -10.32 -13.44 -0.39
CA GLY A 90 -10.35 -14.61 -1.30
C GLY A 90 -9.86 -14.22 -2.69
N GLU A 91 -8.76 -14.72 -3.22
CA GLU A 91 -8.31 -16.11 -3.24
C GLU A 91 -6.83 -16.17 -2.86
N ILE A 92 -6.56 -16.60 -1.64
CA ILE A 92 -5.37 -17.38 -1.39
C ILE A 92 -5.70 -18.74 -2.02
N ASN A 93 -5.57 -18.86 -3.35
CA ASN A 93 -5.35 -20.18 -3.92
C ASN A 93 -3.98 -20.58 -3.39
N GLY A 94 -4.00 -21.29 -2.27
CA GLY A 94 -2.92 -22.13 -1.82
C GLY A 94 -2.68 -23.16 -2.91
N GLU A 95 -1.94 -22.76 -3.94
CA GLU A 95 -1.18 -23.69 -4.74
C GLU A 95 -0.17 -24.33 -3.79
N ASN A 96 -0.62 -25.45 -3.26
CA ASN A 96 0.10 -26.66 -2.97
C ASN A 96 1.50 -26.72 -3.61
N TRP A 97 2.48 -26.07 -2.97
CA TRP A 97 3.90 -26.26 -3.22
C TRP A 97 4.58 -26.81 -1.96
N VAL A 98 4.10 -27.94 -1.46
CA VAL A 98 4.96 -28.89 -0.74
C VAL A 98 4.98 -30.19 -1.55
N LYS A 99 5.88 -30.16 -2.53
CA LYS A 99 6.68 -31.27 -3.07
C LYS A 99 6.15 -32.68 -2.79
N LYS A 100 5.70 -33.35 -3.87
CA LYS A 100 5.99 -34.79 -4.04
C LYS A 100 7.48 -35.00 -3.88
N SER A 101 7.91 -35.80 -2.92
CA SER A 101 9.22 -36.46 -2.92
C SER A 101 9.21 -37.66 -1.97
N HIS A 102 9.34 -38.82 -2.60
CA HIS A 102 9.68 -40.17 -2.09
C HIS A 102 8.68 -40.87 -1.18
#